data_AF-X1R8I2-F1
#
_entry.id   AF-X1R8I2-F1
#
_cell.length_a   1.000
_cell.length_b   1.000
_cell.length_c   1.000
_cell.angle_alpha   90.00
_cell.angle_beta   90.00
_cell.angle_gamma   90.00
#
_symmetry.space_group_name_H-M   'P 1'
#
loop_
_entity.id
_entity.type
_entity.pdbx_description
1 polymer ?
#
loop_
_entity_poly.entity_id
_entity_poly.type
_entity_poly.pdbx_seq_one_letter_code
_entity_poly.pdbx_strand_id
1 'polypeptide(L)'
;MRAYIIRRLLLVIPTIFLVTILVFFVIRLIPGDIIDQMVRERTFLTAEDRAILEQAMGLDVPIHVQYARWIGVVRDADDNFNGLLQGSLGNSLFRQTPVIDEIVSRLPVTVELGFLSMLILLIISIPIGIYSAVRQDTPGDYIGRSFATVLIALPSFWVGLMIILVASLWLGLSPEIKPISFIEHPMTNLGQFITPAFILAMAGAGTNMRMVRSMMLE
;
A
#
# COMPACT_ATOMS: atom_id res chain seq x y z
N MET A 1 -6.66 -25.02 -18.80
CA MET A 1 -7.02 -23.64 -18.42
C MET A 1 -8.21 -23.53 -17.47
N ARG A 2 -9.43 -24.03 -17.78
CA ARG A 2 -10.60 -23.92 -16.87
C ARG A 2 -10.37 -24.51 -15.48
N ALA A 3 -9.91 -25.76 -15.39
CA ALA A 3 -9.59 -26.41 -14.10
C ALA A 3 -8.51 -25.67 -13.30
N TYR A 4 -7.54 -25.06 -14.00
CA TYR A 4 -6.50 -24.23 -13.38
C TYR A 4 -7.07 -22.94 -12.79
N ILE A 5 -7.93 -22.23 -13.54
CA ILE A 5 -8.60 -21.01 -13.06
C ILE A 5 -9.47 -21.31 -11.85
N ILE A 6 -10.29 -22.37 -11.91
CA ILE A 6 -11.16 -22.78 -10.80
C ILE A 6 -10.33 -23.12 -9.56
N ARG A 7 -9.27 -23.93 -9.71
CA ARG A 7 -8.37 -24.27 -8.60
C ARG A 7 -7.75 -23.02 -7.99
N ARG A 8 -7.34 -22.04 -8.81
CA ARG A 8 -6.73 -20.81 -8.32
C ARG A 8 -7.76 -19.90 -7.61
N LEU A 9 -8.97 -19.77 -8.13
CA LEU A 9 -10.06 -19.03 -7.48
C LEU A 9 -10.46 -19.67 -6.14
N LEU A 10 -10.52 -21.00 -6.07
CA LEU A 10 -10.79 -21.71 -4.83
C LEU A 10 -9.68 -21.54 -3.80
N LEU A 11 -8.42 -21.41 -4.21
CA LEU A 11 -7.29 -21.13 -3.31
C LEU A 11 -7.29 -19.69 -2.79
N VAL A 12 -7.90 -18.73 -3.50
CA VAL A 12 -7.99 -17.33 -3.05
C VAL A 12 -8.84 -17.23 -1.77
N ILE A 13 -9.94 -17.98 -1.69
CA ILE A 13 -10.86 -17.94 -0.54
C ILE A 13 -10.16 -18.25 0.79
N PRO A 14 -9.50 -19.42 0.98
CA PRO A 14 -8.81 -19.72 2.24
C PRO A 14 -7.62 -18.78 2.48
N THR A 15 -6.98 -18.28 1.42
CA THR A 15 -5.86 -17.33 1.54
C THR A 15 -6.35 -16.00 2.11
N ILE A 16 -7.39 -15.39 1.53
CA ILE A 16 -7.98 -14.14 2.02
C ILE A 16 -8.49 -14.35 3.44
N PHE A 17 -9.19 -15.45 3.71
CA PHE A 17 -9.69 -15.75 5.05
C PHE A 17 -8.55 -15.79 6.08
N LEU A 18 -7.48 -16.54 5.82
CA LEU A 18 -6.32 -16.61 6.71
C LEU A 18 -5.65 -15.25 6.91
N VAL A 19 -5.52 -14.45 5.83
CA VAL A 19 -4.98 -13.09 5.91
C VAL A 19 -5.86 -12.18 6.76
N THR A 20 -7.18 -12.24 6.63
CA THR A 20 -8.08 -11.42 7.45
C THR A 20 -8.00 -11.79 8.93
N ILE A 21 -7.93 -13.10 9.27
CA ILE A 21 -7.67 -13.56 10.64
C ILE A 21 -6.35 -12.95 11.12
N LEU A 22 -5.27 -13.18 10.38
CA LEU A 22 -3.94 -12.74 10.77
C LEU A 22 -3.90 -11.23 11.02
N VAL A 23 -4.38 -10.42 10.08
CA VAL A 23 -4.40 -8.96 10.21
C VAL A 23 -5.26 -8.52 11.40
N PHE A 24 -6.44 -9.12 11.58
CA PHE A 24 -7.33 -8.80 12.68
C PHE A 24 -6.69 -9.07 14.05
N PHE A 25 -6.01 -10.21 14.20
CA PHE A 25 -5.29 -10.56 15.42
C PHE A 25 -4.06 -9.67 15.63
N VAL A 26 -3.23 -9.46 14.60
CA VAL A 26 -2.01 -8.65 14.71
C VAL A 26 -2.32 -7.23 15.15
N ILE A 27 -3.35 -6.58 14.60
CA ILE A 27 -3.75 -5.22 15.01
C ILE A 27 -4.11 -5.16 16.50
N ARG A 28 -4.75 -6.21 17.03
CA ARG A 28 -5.18 -6.29 18.43
C ARG A 28 -4.07 -6.70 19.40
N LEU A 29 -2.95 -7.20 18.88
CA LEU A 29 -1.73 -7.45 19.67
C LEU A 29 -0.88 -6.18 19.85
N ILE A 30 -1.11 -5.15 19.03
CA ILE A 30 -0.39 -3.88 19.17
C ILE A 30 -0.86 -3.21 20.47
N PRO A 31 0.05 -2.94 21.43
CA PRO A 31 -0.31 -2.26 22.66
C PRO A 31 -0.71 -0.81 22.36
N GLY A 32 -1.88 -0.40 22.88
CA GLY A 32 -2.48 0.90 22.62
C GLY A 32 -3.93 0.74 22.17
N ASP A 33 -4.86 0.76 23.12
CA ASP A 33 -6.28 0.69 22.81
C ASP A 33 -6.71 2.00 22.12
N ILE A 34 -7.50 1.86 21.06
CA ILE A 34 -8.12 3.02 20.37
C ILE A 34 -8.99 3.80 21.35
N ILE A 35 -9.59 3.12 22.33
CA ILE A 35 -10.37 3.74 23.39
C ILE A 35 -9.47 4.59 24.26
N ASP A 36 -8.28 4.12 24.64
CA ASP A 36 -7.37 4.91 25.43
C ASP A 36 -6.90 6.16 24.67
N GLN A 37 -6.76 6.10 23.34
CA GLN A 37 -6.47 7.27 22.52
C GLN A 37 -7.65 8.24 22.46
N MET A 38 -8.87 7.74 22.20
CA MET A 38 -10.09 8.56 22.16
C MET A 38 -10.41 9.21 23.52
N VAL A 39 -10.15 8.49 24.63
CA VAL A 39 -10.26 8.97 26.02
C VAL A 39 -9.21 10.02 26.32
N ARG A 40 -7.96 9.86 25.84
CA ARG A 40 -6.91 10.89 26.00
C ARG A 40 -7.18 12.15 25.19
N GLU A 41 -7.71 12.03 23.98
CA GLU A 41 -8.06 13.19 23.14
C GLU A 41 -9.27 13.97 23.68
N ARG A 42 -10.19 13.29 24.37
CA ARG A 42 -11.33 13.92 25.03
C ARG A 42 -11.03 14.10 26.51
N THR A 43 -10.50 15.27 26.86
CA THR A 43 -9.97 15.71 28.18
C THR A 43 -10.85 15.46 29.42
N PHE A 44 -12.07 14.93 29.29
CA PHE A 44 -13.05 14.76 30.36
C PHE A 44 -13.61 13.34 30.50
N LEU A 45 -13.04 12.32 29.84
CA LEU A 45 -13.55 10.95 29.94
C LEU A 45 -12.96 10.22 31.16
N THR A 46 -13.85 9.72 32.03
CA THR A 46 -13.56 8.93 33.24
C THR A 46 -13.44 7.43 32.93
N ALA A 47 -13.05 6.61 33.91
CA ALA A 47 -13.00 5.15 33.75
C ALA A 47 -14.38 4.53 33.44
N GLU A 48 -15.46 5.21 33.83
CA GLU A 48 -16.84 4.80 33.54
C GLU A 48 -17.19 5.04 32.06
N ASP A 49 -16.71 6.15 31.49
CA ASP A 49 -16.86 6.45 30.07
C ASP A 49 -16.10 5.47 29.16
N ARG A 50 -14.99 4.90 29.67
CA ARG A 50 -14.23 3.86 28.96
C ARG A 50 -15.08 2.60 28.72
N ALA A 51 -15.74 2.11 29.75
CA ALA A 51 -16.58 0.90 29.66
C ALA A 51 -17.79 1.12 28.73
N ILE A 52 -18.38 2.32 28.77
CA ILE A 52 -19.47 2.71 27.85
C ILE A 52 -18.98 2.72 26.40
N LEU A 53 -17.78 3.23 26.14
CA LEU A 53 -17.17 3.23 24.80
C LEU A 53 -16.79 1.82 24.32
N GLU A 54 -16.28 0.96 25.21
CA GLU A 54 -16.01 -0.45 24.90
C GLU A 54 -17.28 -1.17 24.45
N GLN A 55 -18.36 -0.97 25.20
CA GLN A 55 -19.65 -1.56 24.88
C GLN A 55 -20.24 -0.98 23.59
N ALA A 56 -20.18 0.34 23.41
CA ALA A 56 -20.68 1.02 22.21
C ALA A 56 -19.93 0.59 20.93
N MET A 57 -18.67 0.18 21.05
CA MET A 57 -17.88 -0.34 19.92
C MET A 57 -17.87 -1.87 19.82
N GLY A 58 -18.64 -2.56 20.66
CA GLY A 58 -18.73 -4.03 20.66
C GLY A 58 -17.41 -4.71 21.00
N LEU A 59 -16.52 -4.02 21.72
CA LEU A 59 -15.20 -4.52 22.14
C LEU A 59 -15.26 -5.27 23.48
N ASP A 60 -16.42 -5.29 24.13
CA ASP A 60 -16.73 -5.94 25.41
C ASP A 60 -16.84 -7.47 25.34
N VAL A 61 -16.87 -8.04 24.13
CA VAL A 61 -17.03 -9.49 23.90
C VAL A 61 -15.71 -10.18 23.52
N PRO A 62 -15.60 -11.52 23.62
CA PRO A 62 -14.38 -12.23 23.21
C PRO A 62 -13.96 -11.94 21.76
N ILE A 63 -12.64 -11.91 21.51
CA ILE A 63 -12.04 -11.52 20.21
C ILE A 63 -12.59 -12.27 19.00
N HIS A 64 -12.94 -13.55 19.16
CA HIS A 64 -13.52 -14.36 18.08
C HIS A 64 -14.95 -13.92 17.73
N VAL A 65 -15.73 -13.44 18.71
CA VAL A 65 -17.06 -12.86 18.47
C VAL A 65 -16.91 -11.53 17.76
N GLN A 66 -15.94 -10.71 18.16
CA GLN A 66 -15.65 -9.43 17.48
C GLN A 66 -15.26 -9.66 16.01
N TYR A 67 -14.46 -10.69 15.73
CA TYR A 67 -14.12 -11.06 14.36
C TYR A 67 -15.34 -11.54 13.57
N ALA A 68 -16.19 -12.37 14.19
CA ALA A 68 -17.40 -12.87 13.55
C ALA A 68 -18.43 -11.76 13.27
N ARG A 69 -18.54 -10.75 14.14
CA ARG A 69 -19.31 -9.51 13.91
C ARG A 69 -18.71 -8.68 12.77
N TRP A 70 -17.39 -8.48 12.78
CA TRP A 70 -16.70 -7.72 11.73
C TRP A 70 -16.83 -8.36 10.34
N ILE A 71 -16.74 -9.68 10.23
CA ILE A 71 -17.06 -10.38 8.98
C ILE A 71 -18.55 -10.25 8.64
N GLY A 72 -19.42 -10.24 9.65
CA GLY A 72 -20.87 -10.23 9.48
C GLY A 72 -21.50 -11.62 9.45
N VAL A 73 -20.90 -12.60 10.13
CA VAL A 73 -21.48 -13.94 10.36
C VAL A 73 -22.31 -13.98 11.64
N VAL A 74 -22.02 -13.07 12.58
CA VAL A 74 -22.75 -12.91 13.84
C VAL A 74 -23.37 -11.52 13.88
N ARG A 75 -24.52 -11.40 14.54
CA ARG A 75 -25.23 -10.13 14.71
C ARG A 75 -24.44 -9.18 15.61
N ASP A 76 -24.47 -7.91 15.24
CA ASP A 76 -23.86 -6.85 16.02
C ASP A 76 -24.72 -6.50 17.26
N ALA A 77 -24.27 -5.53 18.07
CA ALA A 77 -24.97 -5.03 19.25
C ALA A 77 -26.40 -4.58 18.95
N ASP A 78 -26.65 -4.05 17.75
CA ASP A 78 -27.97 -3.61 17.27
C ASP A 78 -28.82 -4.74 16.63
N ASP A 79 -28.47 -6.01 16.87
CA ASP A 79 -29.15 -7.20 16.32
C ASP A 79 -29.17 -7.29 14.78
N ASN A 80 -28.26 -6.59 14.11
CA ASN A 80 -28.15 -6.52 12.64
C ASN A 80 -26.90 -7.25 12.11
N PHE A 81 -26.97 -7.71 10.86
CA PHE A 81 -25.80 -8.22 10.13
C PHE A 81 -25.14 -7.08 9.33
N ASN A 82 -24.16 -6.41 9.93
CA ASN A 82 -23.56 -5.18 9.38
C ASN A 82 -22.05 -5.30 9.15
N GLY A 83 -21.56 -6.47 8.74
CA GLY A 83 -20.13 -6.73 8.53
C GLY A 83 -19.68 -6.69 7.08
N LEU A 84 -18.45 -7.14 6.87
CA LEU A 84 -17.76 -7.16 5.58
C LEU A 84 -18.56 -7.89 4.49
N LEU A 85 -19.23 -9.01 4.83
CA LEU A 85 -20.02 -9.80 3.89
C LEU A 85 -21.28 -9.06 3.40
N GLN A 86 -21.77 -8.08 4.16
CA GLN A 86 -22.89 -7.22 3.77
C GLN A 86 -22.41 -5.93 3.07
N GLY A 87 -21.11 -5.81 2.81
CA GLY A 87 -20.52 -4.63 2.17
C GLY A 87 -20.23 -3.47 3.14
N SER A 88 -20.39 -3.69 4.44
CA SER A 88 -20.06 -2.69 5.45
C SER A 88 -18.61 -2.84 5.90
N LEU A 89 -17.80 -1.80 5.67
CA LEU A 89 -16.45 -1.70 6.23
C LEU A 89 -16.41 -0.94 7.56
N GLY A 90 -17.57 -0.47 8.03
CA GLY A 90 -17.70 0.40 9.19
C GLY A 90 -17.18 1.82 8.96
N ASN A 91 -17.02 2.55 10.06
CA ASN A 91 -16.54 3.92 10.09
C ASN A 91 -15.11 3.99 10.66
N SER A 92 -14.35 4.97 10.19
CA SER A 92 -13.05 5.30 10.76
C SER A 92 -13.20 5.78 12.19
N LEU A 93 -12.53 5.12 13.13
CA LEU A 93 -12.56 5.50 14.55
C LEU A 93 -11.92 6.88 14.81
N PHE A 94 -11.00 7.29 13.95
CA PHE A 94 -10.31 8.59 14.04
C PHE A 94 -11.07 9.72 13.34
N ARG A 95 -11.54 9.46 12.11
CA ARG A 95 -12.14 10.50 11.25
C ARG A 95 -13.66 10.51 11.26
N GLN A 96 -14.29 9.50 11.84
CA GLN A 96 -15.75 9.32 11.89
C GLN A 96 -16.41 9.31 10.51
N THR A 97 -15.66 8.96 9.46
CA THR A 97 -16.11 8.84 8.07
C THR A 97 -16.23 7.36 7.67
N PRO A 98 -17.12 7.00 6.73
CA PRO A 98 -17.17 5.64 6.20
C PRO A 98 -15.82 5.22 5.63
N VAL A 99 -15.34 4.03 6.00
CA VAL A 99 -14.03 3.52 5.55
C VAL A 99 -13.99 3.37 4.03
N ILE A 100 -15.12 3.05 3.40
CA ILE A 100 -15.22 2.94 1.95
C ILE A 100 -14.89 4.25 1.24
N ASP A 101 -15.33 5.39 1.77
CA ASP A 101 -15.08 6.72 1.19
C ASP A 101 -13.60 7.09 1.29
N GLU A 102 -12.96 6.72 2.40
CA GLU A 102 -11.52 6.88 2.60
C GLU A 102 -10.70 6.04 1.61
N ILE A 103 -11.13 4.81 1.33
CA ILE A 103 -10.46 3.95 0.34
C ILE A 103 -10.66 4.50 -1.07
N VAL A 104 -11.90 4.81 -1.44
CA VAL A 104 -12.26 5.28 -2.80
C VAL A 104 -11.59 6.61 -3.11
N SER A 105 -11.48 7.53 -2.15
CA SER A 105 -10.80 8.81 -2.34
C SER A 105 -9.27 8.68 -2.56
N ARG A 106 -8.64 7.59 -2.10
CA ARG A 106 -7.19 7.35 -2.23
C ARG A 106 -6.83 6.40 -3.38
N LEU A 107 -7.81 5.65 -3.88
CA LEU A 107 -7.65 4.69 -4.96
C LEU A 107 -7.04 5.31 -6.24
N PRO A 108 -7.54 6.45 -6.76
CA PRO A 108 -7.02 7.04 -7.99
C PRO A 108 -5.52 7.35 -7.92
N VAL A 109 -5.09 7.97 -6.81
CA VAL A 109 -3.68 8.32 -6.56
C VAL A 109 -2.80 7.07 -6.48
N THR A 110 -3.29 6.01 -5.85
CA THR A 110 -2.55 4.74 -5.72
C THR A 110 -2.41 4.04 -7.08
N VAL A 111 -3.49 4.00 -7.86
CA VAL A 111 -3.51 3.40 -9.20
C VAL A 111 -2.60 4.17 -10.14
N GLU A 112 -2.67 5.50 -10.13
CA GLU A 112 -1.80 6.37 -10.91
C GLU A 112 -0.32 6.15 -10.59
N LEU A 113 0.05 6.20 -9.30
CA LEU A 113 1.42 6.00 -8.88
C LEU A 113 1.94 4.60 -9.24
N GLY A 114 1.13 3.56 -9.01
CA GLY A 114 1.47 2.19 -9.36
C GLY A 114 1.65 2.00 -10.86
N PHE A 115 0.76 2.57 -11.66
CA PHE A 115 0.83 2.52 -13.12
C PHE A 115 2.06 3.25 -13.68
N LEU A 116 2.33 4.48 -13.22
CA LEU A 116 3.52 5.24 -13.62
C LEU A 116 4.81 4.50 -13.22
N SER A 117 4.86 3.92 -12.03
CA SER A 117 6.01 3.14 -11.56
C SER A 117 6.24 1.91 -12.44
N MET A 118 5.16 1.22 -12.81
CA MET A 118 5.22 0.08 -13.73
C MET A 118 5.71 0.50 -15.13
N LEU A 119 5.23 1.62 -15.67
CA LEU A 119 5.70 2.15 -16.94
C LEU A 119 7.19 2.50 -16.91
N ILE A 120 7.63 3.25 -15.89
CA ILE A 120 9.04 3.60 -15.72
C ILE A 120 9.90 2.35 -15.62
N LEU A 121 9.46 1.37 -14.82
CA LEU A 121 10.14 0.07 -14.70
C LEU A 121 10.32 -0.58 -16.07
N LEU A 122 9.28 -0.65 -16.92
CA LEU A 122 9.35 -1.29 -18.23
C LEU A 122 10.21 -0.49 -19.22
N ILE A 123 10.04 0.83 -19.25
CA ILE A 123 10.77 1.76 -20.13
C ILE A 123 12.27 1.71 -19.85
N ILE A 124 12.68 1.52 -18.60
CA ILE A 124 14.10 1.42 -18.25
C ILE A 124 14.59 -0.02 -18.44
N SER A 125 13.84 -1.01 -17.92
CA SER A 125 14.37 -2.37 -17.83
C SER A 125 14.46 -3.11 -19.16
N ILE A 126 13.49 -2.94 -20.05
CA ILE A 126 13.45 -3.66 -21.32
C ILE A 126 14.56 -3.17 -22.26
N PRO A 127 14.71 -1.87 -22.58
CA PRO A 127 15.71 -1.42 -23.53
C PRO A 127 17.13 -1.67 -23.03
N ILE A 128 17.41 -1.41 -21.74
CA ILE A 128 18.74 -1.64 -21.16
C ILE A 128 19.05 -3.14 -21.13
N GLY A 129 18.08 -3.98 -20.72
CA GLY A 129 18.25 -5.44 -20.71
C GLY A 129 18.53 -6.02 -22.10
N ILE A 130 17.76 -5.59 -23.12
CA ILE A 130 17.97 -6.02 -24.51
C ILE A 130 19.33 -5.53 -25.02
N TYR A 131 19.67 -4.26 -24.83
CA TYR A 131 20.94 -3.70 -25.29
C TYR A 131 22.15 -4.41 -24.66
N SER A 132 22.08 -4.68 -23.36
CA SER A 132 23.08 -5.41 -22.59
C SER A 132 23.24 -6.87 -23.04
N ALA A 133 22.17 -7.52 -23.50
CA ALA A 133 22.23 -8.86 -24.10
C ALA A 133 22.83 -8.85 -25.51
N VAL A 134 22.36 -7.95 -26.38
CA VAL A 134 22.85 -7.85 -27.77
C VAL A 134 24.32 -7.47 -27.83
N ARG A 135 24.78 -6.62 -26.91
CA ARG A 135 26.18 -6.20 -26.81
C ARG A 135 26.89 -6.82 -25.62
N GLN A 136 26.71 -8.12 -25.44
CA GLN A 136 27.32 -8.88 -24.37
C GLN A 136 28.84 -8.64 -24.28
N ASP A 137 29.34 -8.53 -23.04
CA ASP A 137 30.77 -8.37 -22.71
C ASP A 137 31.43 -7.11 -23.28
N THR A 138 30.63 -6.14 -23.74
CA THR A 138 31.09 -4.80 -24.12
C THR A 138 31.00 -3.81 -22.95
N PRO A 139 31.70 -2.66 -23.00
CA PRO A 139 31.55 -1.62 -21.98
C PRO A 139 30.10 -1.20 -21.72
N GLY A 140 29.24 -1.23 -22.75
CA GLY A 140 27.82 -0.91 -22.60
C GLY A 140 27.05 -1.91 -21.72
N ASP A 141 27.38 -3.20 -21.81
CA ASP A 141 26.84 -4.26 -20.95
C ASP A 141 27.30 -4.07 -19.50
N TYR A 142 28.59 -3.83 -19.28
CA TYR A 142 29.13 -3.57 -17.94
C TYR A 142 28.49 -2.35 -17.27
N ILE A 143 28.26 -1.25 -18.02
CA ILE A 143 27.55 -0.07 -17.50
C ILE A 143 26.10 -0.44 -17.14
N GLY A 144 25.37 -1.13 -18.01
CA GLY A 144 23.99 -1.54 -17.76
C GLY A 144 23.85 -2.43 -16.52
N ARG A 145 24.76 -3.39 -16.34
CA ARG A 145 24.80 -4.27 -15.17
C ARG A 145 25.16 -3.53 -13.87
N SER A 146 26.09 -2.59 -13.95
CA SER A 146 26.47 -1.75 -12.81
C SER A 146 25.32 -0.85 -12.39
N PHE A 147 24.65 -0.23 -13.36
CA PHE A 147 23.46 0.58 -13.14
C PHE A 147 22.32 -0.23 -12.49
N ALA A 148 22.03 -1.43 -13.01
CA ALA A 148 21.05 -2.34 -12.41
C ALA A 148 21.41 -2.70 -10.95
N THR A 149 22.70 -2.89 -10.67
CA THR A 149 23.18 -3.18 -9.31
C THR A 149 22.95 -1.99 -8.37
N VAL A 150 23.22 -0.77 -8.81
CA VAL A 150 22.95 0.45 -8.03
C VAL A 150 21.46 0.60 -7.71
N LEU A 151 20.59 0.38 -8.71
CA LEU A 151 19.14 0.46 -8.51
C LEU A 151 18.59 -0.56 -7.50
N ILE A 152 19.20 -1.75 -7.42
CA ILE A 152 18.82 -2.79 -6.44
C ILE A 152 19.43 -2.49 -5.07
N ALA A 153 20.67 -1.98 -5.03
CA ALA A 153 21.42 -1.80 -3.79
C ALA A 153 20.92 -0.61 -2.95
N LEU A 154 20.39 0.44 -3.59
CA LEU A 154 19.88 1.61 -2.90
C LEU A 154 18.46 1.36 -2.37
N PRO A 155 18.22 1.47 -1.05
CA PRO A 155 16.87 1.36 -0.51
C PRO A 155 15.98 2.51 -0.99
N SER A 156 14.78 2.20 -1.49
CA SER A 156 13.85 3.21 -2.02
C SER A 156 13.49 4.27 -0.98
N PHE A 157 13.28 3.88 0.28
CA PHE A 157 13.02 4.82 1.37
C PHE A 157 14.17 5.80 1.58
N TRP A 158 15.42 5.34 1.46
CA TRP A 158 16.61 6.16 1.66
C TRP A 158 16.76 7.17 0.53
N VAL A 159 16.57 6.73 -0.72
CA VAL A 159 16.60 7.61 -1.90
C VAL A 159 15.49 8.66 -1.81
N GLY A 160 14.27 8.24 -1.44
CA GLY A 160 13.15 9.15 -1.23
C GLY A 160 13.43 10.20 -0.15
N LEU A 161 13.98 9.78 0.99
CA LEU A 161 14.38 10.69 2.06
C LEU A 161 15.45 11.69 1.59
N MET A 162 16.49 11.23 0.90
CA MET A 162 17.56 12.10 0.40
C MET A 162 17.03 13.13 -0.61
N ILE A 163 16.13 12.73 -1.51
CA ILE A 163 15.50 13.65 -2.46
C ILE A 163 14.72 14.74 -1.71
N ILE A 164 13.91 14.37 -0.71
CA ILE A 164 13.14 15.33 0.09
C ILE A 164 14.08 16.29 0.84
N LEU A 165 15.15 15.77 1.47
CA LEU A 165 16.10 16.59 2.22
C LEU A 165 16.85 17.57 1.33
N VAL A 166 17.33 17.14 0.16
CA VAL A 166 18.03 18.01 -0.79
C VAL A 166 17.08 19.06 -1.35
N ALA A 167 15.86 18.67 -1.75
CA ALA A 167 14.86 19.61 -2.26
C ALA A 167 14.51 20.68 -1.21
N SER A 168 14.28 20.27 0.04
CA SER A 168 13.88 21.17 1.11
C SER A 168 15.04 22.06 1.60
N LEU A 169 16.22 21.50 1.86
CA LEU A 169 17.32 22.23 2.50
C LEU A 169 18.18 23.04 1.53
N TRP A 170 18.41 22.52 0.32
CA TRP A 170 19.34 23.13 -0.64
C TRP A 170 18.61 23.96 -1.69
N LEU A 171 17.47 23.48 -2.17
CA LEU A 171 16.70 24.14 -3.23
C LEU A 171 15.57 25.04 -2.68
N GLY A 172 15.26 24.95 -1.38
CA GLY A 172 14.12 25.64 -0.78
C GLY A 172 12.76 25.21 -1.36
N LEU A 173 12.74 24.10 -2.10
CA LEU A 173 11.55 23.54 -2.74
C LEU A 173 10.96 22.50 -1.80
N SER A 174 9.87 22.87 -1.13
CA SER A 174 9.09 21.90 -0.36
C SER A 174 8.14 21.17 -1.32
N PRO A 175 8.26 19.84 -1.49
CA PRO A 175 7.33 19.10 -2.34
C PRO A 175 5.90 19.22 -1.81
N GLU A 176 4.94 19.41 -2.71
CA GLU A 176 3.53 19.54 -2.35
C GLU A 176 2.98 18.23 -1.76
N ILE A 177 2.34 18.34 -0.60
CA ILE A 177 1.79 17.20 0.16
C ILE A 177 0.41 16.79 -0.39
N LYS A 178 -0.32 17.73 -0.99
CA LYS A 178 -1.66 17.46 -1.55
C LYS A 178 -1.51 16.89 -2.95
N PRO A 179 -2.15 15.74 -3.26
CA PRO A 179 -2.10 15.19 -4.60
C PRO A 179 -2.85 16.13 -5.56
N ILE A 180 -2.20 16.46 -6.67
CA ILE A 180 -2.78 17.22 -7.77
C ILE A 180 -3.54 16.24 -8.67
N SER A 181 -4.76 16.58 -9.08
CA SER A 181 -5.54 15.71 -9.97
C SER A 181 -4.92 15.65 -11.38
N PHE A 182 -4.70 14.43 -11.88
CA PHE A 182 -4.22 14.21 -13.25
C PHE A 182 -5.17 14.77 -14.32
N ILE A 183 -6.48 14.67 -14.08
CA ILE A 183 -7.52 15.09 -15.03
C ILE A 183 -7.50 16.61 -15.21
N GLU A 184 -7.26 17.35 -14.14
CA GLU A 184 -7.30 18.82 -14.13
C GLU A 184 -5.96 19.43 -14.57
N HIS A 185 -4.84 18.87 -14.08
CA HIS A 185 -3.51 19.43 -14.27
C HIS A 185 -2.48 18.33 -14.59
N PRO A 186 -2.53 17.73 -15.79
CA PRO A 186 -1.73 16.55 -16.12
C PRO A 186 -0.22 16.80 -16.04
N MET A 187 0.26 17.95 -16.52
CA MET A 187 1.71 18.25 -16.51
C MET A 187 2.24 18.48 -15.09
N THR A 188 1.49 19.17 -14.26
CA THR A 188 1.88 19.44 -12.87
C THR A 188 1.78 18.17 -12.01
N ASN A 189 0.74 17.37 -12.21
CA ASN A 189 0.62 16.05 -11.61
C ASN A 189 1.81 15.17 -11.99
N LEU A 190 2.16 15.06 -13.28
CA LEU A 190 3.31 14.26 -13.70
C LEU A 190 4.60 14.74 -13.02
N GLY A 191 4.79 16.05 -12.88
CA GLY A 191 5.91 16.61 -12.11
C GLY A 191 5.94 16.15 -10.64
N GLN A 192 4.77 16.05 -10.00
CA GLN A 192 4.63 15.55 -8.63
C GLN A 192 4.85 14.03 -8.51
N PHE A 193 4.40 13.24 -9.49
CA PHE A 193 4.37 11.78 -9.42
C PHE A 193 5.59 11.09 -10.04
N ILE A 194 6.30 11.72 -10.99
CA ILE A 194 7.41 11.06 -11.72
C ILE A 194 8.56 10.64 -10.81
N THR A 195 8.91 11.50 -9.85
CA THR A 195 9.99 11.25 -8.88
C THR A 195 9.65 10.09 -7.93
N PRO A 196 8.51 10.09 -7.21
CA PRO A 196 8.13 8.96 -6.38
C PRO A 196 7.87 7.69 -7.20
N ALA A 197 7.34 7.80 -8.42
CA ALA A 197 7.16 6.65 -9.30
C ALA A 197 8.50 6.03 -9.72
N PHE A 198 9.50 6.85 -10.03
CA PHE A 198 10.85 6.38 -10.32
C PHE A 198 11.45 5.67 -9.11
N ILE A 199 11.39 6.27 -7.91
CA ILE A 199 11.90 5.67 -6.67
C ILE A 199 11.25 4.30 -6.42
N LEU A 200 9.94 4.20 -6.61
CA LEU A 200 9.20 2.94 -6.43
C LEU A 200 9.60 1.89 -7.49
N ALA A 201 9.91 2.33 -8.71
CA ALA A 201 10.32 1.47 -9.81
C ALA A 201 11.76 0.96 -9.72
N MET A 202 12.67 1.63 -9.00
CA MET A 202 14.12 1.39 -9.04
C MET A 202 14.50 -0.10 -8.89
N ALA A 203 14.16 -0.72 -7.76
CA ALA A 203 14.57 -2.08 -7.45
C ALA A 203 13.97 -3.11 -8.43
N GLY A 204 12.71 -2.88 -8.83
CA GLY A 204 12.03 -3.70 -9.83
C GLY A 204 12.65 -3.55 -11.22
N ALA A 205 13.04 -2.34 -11.61
CA ALA A 205 13.71 -2.07 -12.87
C ALA A 205 15.08 -2.76 -12.92
N GLY A 206 15.92 -2.62 -11.90
CA GLY A 206 17.22 -3.29 -11.85
C GLY A 206 17.13 -4.81 -11.88
N THR A 207 16.14 -5.38 -11.17
CA THR A 207 15.90 -6.83 -11.19
C THR A 207 15.44 -7.31 -12.57
N ASN A 208 14.48 -6.60 -13.18
CA ASN A 208 13.98 -6.96 -14.51
C ASN A 208 15.02 -6.76 -15.61
N MET A 209 15.91 -5.76 -15.53
CA MET A 209 17.03 -5.61 -16.50
C MET A 209 17.86 -6.89 -16.59
N ARG A 210 18.24 -7.44 -15.43
CA ARG A 210 19.04 -8.68 -15.34
C ARG A 210 18.25 -9.88 -15.85
N MET A 211 16.96 -9.95 -15.54
CA MET A 211 16.09 -11.03 -15.99
C MET A 211 15.92 -11.00 -17.51
N VAL A 212 15.58 -9.85 -18.10
CA VAL A 212 15.45 -9.65 -19.56
C VAL A 212 16.75 -10.02 -20.26
N ARG A 213 17.90 -9.55 -19.75
CA ARG A 213 19.21 -9.90 -20.31
C ARG A 213 19.43 -11.42 -20.32
N SER A 214 19.16 -12.08 -19.19
CA SER A 214 19.40 -13.53 -19.06
C SER A 214 18.49 -14.32 -20.01
N MET A 215 17.20 -13.96 -20.10
CA MET A 215 16.25 -14.59 -21.01
C MET A 215 16.56 -14.39 -22.50
N MET A 216 17.33 -13.35 -22.86
CA MET A 216 17.74 -13.08 -24.25
C MET A 216 19.04 -13.80 -24.64
N LEU A 217 19.82 -14.27 -23.66
CA LEU A 217 21.08 -14.99 -23.88
C LEU A 217 20.92 -16.52 -23.81
N GLU A 218 19.84 -16.99 -23.19
CA GLU A 218 19.37 -18.38 -23.28
C GLU A 218 18.75 -18.66 -24.65
#